data_AF-X0TWJ0-F1
#
_entry.id   AF-X0TWJ0-F1
#
_cell.length_a   1.000
_cell.length_b   1.000
_cell.length_c   1.000
_cell.angle_alpha   90.00
_cell.angle_beta   90.00
_cell.angle_gamma   90.00
#
_symmetry.space_group_name_H-M   'P 1'
#
loop_
_entity.id
_entity.type
_entity.pdbx_description
1 polymer ?
#
loop_
_entity_poly.entity_id
_entity_poly.type
_entity_poly.pdbx_seq_one_letter_code
_entity_poly.pdbx_strand_id
1 'polypeptide(L)'
;MTHKGFSLVEILIVVVILAILAAIVVPQFTSAAEDAKESRVTKDLQSLRGQLALYRFDHKNSYPTDIKTQLTTQTDVDGNPGSDYGPYMREFPANPFIDHHVQTVKVDGHAGSGWKYTAASGELLANDGNDDFTKY
;
A
#
# COMPACT_ATOMS: atom_id res chain seq x y z
N MET A 1 33.33 -59.11 -13.16
CA MET A 1 32.57 -57.92 -12.71
C MET A 1 32.76 -56.85 -13.77
N THR A 2 31.76 -56.59 -14.61
CA THR A 2 31.88 -55.60 -15.70
C THR A 2 31.50 -54.22 -15.18
N HIS A 3 32.50 -53.37 -14.99
CA HIS A 3 32.29 -51.95 -14.76
C HIS A 3 31.83 -51.31 -16.07
N LYS A 4 30.55 -50.92 -16.14
CA LYS A 4 30.07 -50.03 -17.21
C LYS A 4 30.64 -48.64 -16.95
N GLY A 5 31.61 -48.24 -17.76
CA GLY A 5 32.15 -46.88 -17.77
C GLY A 5 31.13 -45.92 -18.39
N PHE A 6 31.02 -44.72 -17.81
CA PHE A 6 30.23 -43.62 -18.36
C PHE A 6 30.71 -43.25 -19.76
N SER A 7 29.79 -43.01 -20.70
CA SER A 7 30.11 -42.49 -22.02
C SER A 7 30.35 -40.97 -21.97
N LEU A 8 31.32 -40.48 -22.76
CA LEU A 8 31.50 -39.03 -22.97
C LEU A 8 30.25 -38.38 -23.56
N VAL A 9 29.52 -39.12 -24.40
CA VAL A 9 28.27 -38.66 -25.02
C VAL A 9 27.17 -38.47 -23.97
N GLU A 10 27.14 -39.30 -22.93
CA GLU A 10 26.19 -39.19 -21.82
C GLU A 10 26.39 -37.88 -21.06
N ILE A 11 27.64 -37.53 -20.74
CA ILE A 11 27.93 -36.27 -20.05
C ILE A 11 27.66 -35.07 -20.95
N LEU A 12 27.96 -35.17 -22.26
CA LEU A 12 27.72 -34.10 -23.23
C LEU A 12 26.24 -33.71 -23.30
N ILE A 13 25.34 -34.70 -23.38
CA ILE A 13 23.90 -34.44 -23.46
C ILE A 13 23.40 -33.79 -22.16
N VAL A 14 23.89 -34.26 -21.01
CA VAL A 14 23.51 -33.70 -19.70
C VAL A 14 23.89 -32.22 -19.58
N VAL A 15 25.12 -31.84 -19.95
CA VAL A 15 25.53 -30.43 -19.86
C VAL A 15 24.80 -29.53 -20.84
N VAL A 16 24.42 -30.05 -22.03
CA VAL A 16 23.59 -29.31 -23.00
C VAL A 16 22.19 -29.06 -22.42
N ILE A 17 21.56 -30.07 -21.83
CA ILE A 17 20.24 -29.91 -21.19
C ILE A 17 20.34 -28.93 -20.01
N LEU A 18 21.37 -29.04 -19.17
CA LEU A 18 21.59 -28.10 -18.06
C LEU A 18 21.81 -26.66 -18.55
N ALA A 19 22.52 -26.46 -19.66
CA ALA A 19 22.72 -25.14 -20.26
C ALA A 19 21.39 -24.52 -20.76
N ILE A 20 20.52 -25.34 -21.37
CA ILE A 20 19.18 -24.89 -21.82
C ILE A 20 18.29 -24.56 -20.62
N LEU A 21 18.27 -25.42 -19.59
CA LEU A 21 17.45 -25.19 -18.39
C LEU A 21 17.90 -23.93 -17.63
N ALA A 22 19.22 -23.71 -17.51
CA ALA A 22 19.77 -22.52 -16.87
C ALA A 22 19.39 -21.23 -17.62
N ALA A 23 19.23 -21.28 -18.95
CA ALA A 23 18.85 -20.11 -19.75
C ALA A 23 17.35 -19.73 -19.64
N ILE A 24 16.46 -20.66 -19.26
CA ILE A 24 15.00 -20.44 -19.23
C ILE A 24 14.50 -20.00 -17.85
N VAL A 25 15.29 -20.19 -16.79
CA VAL A 25 14.91 -19.79 -15.43
C VAL A 25 14.90 -18.26 -15.31
N VAL A 26 13.72 -17.68 -15.46
CA VAL A 26 13.42 -16.30 -15.06
C VAL A 26 12.66 -16.36 -13.74
N PRO A 27 13.21 -15.83 -12.62
CA PRO A 27 12.48 -15.73 -11.37
C PRO A 27 11.36 -14.67 -11.49
N GLN A 28 10.09 -15.08 -11.33
CA GLN A 28 8.91 -14.21 -11.48
C GLN A 28 8.49 -13.50 -10.16
N PHE A 29 9.38 -13.40 -9.17
CA PHE A 29 9.01 -12.97 -7.81
C PHE A 29 8.70 -11.48 -7.65
N THR A 30 9.05 -10.64 -8.63
CA THR A 30 8.89 -9.18 -8.54
C THR A 30 7.46 -8.70 -8.76
N SER A 31 6.69 -9.30 -9.67
CA SER A 31 5.34 -8.81 -9.99
C SER A 31 4.31 -9.06 -8.88
N ALA A 32 4.35 -10.25 -8.26
CA ALA A 32 3.38 -10.61 -7.24
C ALA A 32 3.47 -9.74 -5.96
N ALA A 33 4.67 -9.27 -5.63
CA ALA A 33 4.87 -8.39 -4.48
C ALA A 33 4.34 -6.96 -4.75
N GLU A 34 4.49 -6.46 -5.98
CA GLU A 34 3.95 -5.17 -6.41
C GLU A 34 2.42 -5.22 -6.46
N ASP A 35 1.84 -6.26 -7.07
CA ASP A 35 0.38 -6.47 -7.14
C ASP A 35 -0.25 -6.52 -5.73
N ALA A 36 0.43 -7.16 -4.77
CA ALA A 36 -0.02 -7.23 -3.39
C ALA A 36 -0.02 -5.85 -2.70
N LYS A 37 0.98 -5.01 -2.97
CA LYS A 37 1.05 -3.63 -2.44
C LYS A 37 -0.05 -2.77 -3.03
N GLU A 38 -0.29 -2.86 -4.34
CA GLU A 38 -1.36 -2.15 -5.03
C GLU A 38 -2.73 -2.55 -4.47
N SER A 39 -3.02 -3.84 -4.39
CA SER A 39 -4.28 -4.35 -3.83
C SER A 39 -4.51 -3.88 -2.38
N ARG A 40 -3.43 -3.80 -1.59
CA ARG A 40 -3.50 -3.29 -0.21
C ARG A 40 -3.85 -1.81 -0.17
N VAL A 41 -3.19 -0.97 -0.98
CA VAL A 41 -3.50 0.47 -1.05
C VAL A 41 -4.93 0.72 -1.45
N THR A 42 -5.43 0.02 -2.48
CA THR A 42 -6.81 0.20 -2.92
C THR A 42 -7.81 -0.12 -1.82
N LYS A 43 -7.58 -1.19 -1.04
CA LYS A 43 -8.42 -1.56 0.10
C LYS A 43 -8.36 -0.52 1.21
N ASP A 44 -7.16 -0.06 1.55
CA ASP A 44 -6.96 0.95 2.59
C ASP A 44 -7.61 2.30 2.20
N LEU A 45 -7.52 2.70 0.92
CA LEU A 45 -8.23 3.87 0.37
C LEU A 45 -9.74 3.75 0.49
N GLN A 46 -10.31 2.60 0.11
CA GLN A 46 -11.75 2.36 0.19
C GLN A 46 -12.23 2.42 1.65
N SER A 47 -11.48 1.81 2.56
CA SER A 47 -11.75 1.86 3.99
C SER A 47 -11.72 3.29 4.51
N LEU A 48 -10.65 4.04 4.21
CA LEU A 48 -10.50 5.44 4.64
C LEU A 48 -11.60 6.35 4.08
N ARG A 49 -11.95 6.22 2.79
CA ARG A 49 -13.05 6.96 2.17
C ARG A 49 -14.39 6.64 2.85
N GLY A 50 -14.61 5.39 3.24
CA GLY A 50 -15.78 5.00 4.04
C GLY A 50 -15.83 5.67 5.40
N GLN A 51 -14.70 5.71 6.13
CA GLN A 51 -14.63 6.39 7.43
C GLN A 51 -14.79 7.90 7.32
N LEU A 52 -14.22 8.52 6.27
CA LEU A 52 -14.42 9.94 5.94
C LEU A 52 -15.89 10.27 5.70
N ALA A 53 -16.63 9.41 5.00
CA ALA A 53 -18.05 9.61 4.76
C ALA A 53 -18.86 9.55 6.07
N LEU A 54 -18.52 8.63 6.97
CA LEU A 54 -19.16 8.52 8.28
C LEU A 54 -18.82 9.73 9.17
N TYR A 55 -17.54 10.14 9.22
CA TYR A 55 -17.12 11.36 9.90
C TYR A 55 -17.92 12.57 9.43
N ARG A 56 -18.02 12.74 8.11
CA ARG A 56 -18.75 13.86 7.49
C ARG A 56 -20.23 13.88 7.87
N PHE A 57 -20.85 12.71 7.99
CA PHE A 57 -22.25 12.60 8.40
C PHE A 57 -22.47 13.13 9.82
N ASP A 58 -21.59 12.77 10.75
CA ASP A 58 -21.68 13.18 12.16
C ASP A 58 -21.28 14.65 12.38
N HIS A 59 -20.33 15.16 11.59
CA HIS A 59 -19.70 16.48 11.77
C HIS A 59 -20.27 17.56 10.84
N LYS A 60 -21.60 17.67 10.74
CA LYS A 60 -22.29 18.74 10.01
C LYS A 60 -21.89 18.87 8.53
N ASN A 61 -21.60 17.76 7.85
CA ASN A 61 -21.08 17.72 6.48
C ASN A 61 -19.67 18.31 6.29
N SER A 62 -18.92 18.55 7.37
CA SER A 62 -17.54 18.99 7.33
C SER A 62 -16.57 17.81 7.23
N TYR A 63 -15.48 18.02 6.52
CA TYR A 63 -14.38 17.09 6.45
C TYR A 63 -13.38 17.33 7.60
N PRO A 64 -12.66 16.30 8.07
CA PRO A 64 -11.66 16.48 9.11
C PRO A 64 -10.52 17.36 8.60
N THR A 65 -10.00 18.25 9.45
CA THR A 65 -8.83 19.08 9.18
C THR A 65 -7.53 18.35 9.56
N ASP A 66 -7.58 17.53 10.60
CA ASP A 66 -6.56 16.54 10.95
C ASP A 66 -7.20 15.15 10.84
N ILE A 67 -7.25 14.64 9.61
CA ILE A 67 -7.84 13.33 9.30
C ILE A 67 -7.25 12.19 10.14
N LYS A 68 -5.97 12.24 10.51
CA LYS A 68 -5.36 11.15 11.27
C LYS A 68 -5.90 11.14 12.69
N THR A 69 -5.80 12.27 13.39
CA THR A 69 -6.25 12.37 14.78
C THR A 69 -7.76 12.22 14.88
N GLN A 70 -8.51 12.94 14.05
CA GLN A 70 -9.97 13.00 14.14
C GLN A 70 -10.66 11.69 13.73
N LEU A 71 -10.01 10.82 12.94
CA LEU A 71 -10.54 9.47 12.67
C LEU A 71 -10.15 8.44 13.74
N THR A 72 -9.03 8.61 14.45
CA THR A 72 -8.54 7.63 15.44
C THR A 72 -8.92 7.97 16.88
N THR A 73 -9.37 9.19 17.17
CA THR A 73 -9.85 9.61 18.49
C THR A 73 -11.35 9.83 18.49
N GLN A 74 -11.92 9.95 19.69
CA GLN A 74 -13.28 10.46 19.84
C GLN A 74 -13.29 11.98 19.73
N THR A 75 -14.33 12.52 19.11
CA THR A 75 -14.48 13.95 18.86
C THR A 75 -15.87 14.44 19.26
N ASP A 76 -15.99 15.76 19.45
CA ASP A 76 -17.27 16.46 19.49
C ASP A 76 -17.80 16.73 18.07
N VAL A 77 -18.97 17.35 17.96
CA VAL A 77 -19.61 17.67 16.66
C VAL A 77 -18.78 18.59 15.75
N ASP A 78 -17.84 19.34 16.30
CA ASP A 78 -16.98 20.28 15.56
C ASP A 78 -15.59 19.69 15.26
N GLY A 79 -15.34 18.43 15.67
CA GLY A 79 -14.10 17.70 15.41
C GLY A 79 -13.01 17.93 16.45
N ASN A 80 -13.30 18.58 17.58
CA ASN A 80 -12.33 18.72 18.67
C ASN A 80 -12.34 17.45 19.54
N PRO A 81 -11.28 17.18 20.34
CA PRO A 81 -11.28 16.05 21.26
C PRO A 81 -12.52 16.06 22.17
N GLY A 82 -13.27 14.97 22.15
CA GLY A 82 -14.55 14.84 22.85
C GLY A 82 -14.94 13.37 23.02
N SER A 83 -16.20 13.08 23.33
CA SER A 83 -16.69 11.72 23.56
C SER A 83 -17.98 11.39 22.80
N ASP A 84 -18.41 12.28 21.91
CA ASP A 84 -19.75 12.21 21.30
C ASP A 84 -19.74 11.33 20.05
N TYR A 85 -18.68 11.44 19.24
CA TYR A 85 -18.54 10.74 17.97
C TYR A 85 -17.19 10.01 17.86
N GLY A 86 -17.14 9.01 16.98
CA GLY A 86 -15.95 8.19 16.77
C GLY A 86 -15.58 7.25 17.95
N PRO A 87 -14.38 6.67 17.95
CA PRO A 87 -13.41 6.75 16.86
C PRO A 87 -13.93 5.96 15.64
N TYR A 88 -13.67 6.48 14.46
CA TYR A 88 -14.09 5.86 13.20
C TYR A 88 -13.16 4.71 12.79
N MET A 89 -11.92 4.76 13.25
CA MET A 89 -10.97 3.68 13.07
C MET A 89 -10.04 3.53 14.27
N ARG A 90 -9.55 2.31 14.50
CA ARG A 90 -8.64 2.01 15.61
C ARG A 90 -7.21 2.48 15.35
N GLU A 91 -6.78 2.33 14.11
CA GLU A 91 -5.45 2.70 13.67
C GLU A 91 -5.54 3.23 12.24
N PHE A 92 -4.82 4.31 11.98
CA PHE A 92 -4.71 4.86 10.65
C PHE A 92 -3.76 3.97 9.83
N PRO A 93 -4.12 3.51 8.63
CA PRO A 93 -3.31 2.55 7.88
C PRO A 93 -2.01 3.18 7.36
N ALA A 94 -0.92 2.41 7.39
CA ALA A 94 0.32 2.80 6.74
C ALA A 94 0.24 2.58 5.24
N ASN A 95 0.79 3.51 4.46
CA ASN A 95 0.91 3.33 3.01
C ASN A 95 2.07 2.30 2.73
N PRO A 96 1.80 1.16 2.05
CA PRO A 96 2.77 0.10 1.79
C PRO A 96 3.84 0.44 0.73
N PHE A 97 3.73 1.57 0.04
CA PHE A 97 4.75 2.06 -0.89
C PHE A 97 5.84 2.88 -0.21
N ILE A 98 5.64 3.29 1.05
CA ILE A 98 6.66 4.00 1.83
C ILE A 98 7.30 3.07 2.86
N ASP A 99 8.63 3.03 2.90
CA ASP A 99 9.42 2.20 3.85
C ASP A 99 9.57 2.85 5.24
N HIS A 100 8.78 3.88 5.53
CA HIS A 100 8.86 4.60 6.80
C HIS A 100 7.69 4.26 7.71
N HIS A 101 7.99 3.81 8.92
CA HIS A 101 7.04 3.63 10.03
C HIS A 101 6.27 4.91 10.43
N VAL A 102 6.61 6.06 9.82
CA VAL A 102 5.91 7.33 10.02
C VAL A 102 4.79 7.42 8.98
N GLN A 103 3.56 7.18 9.43
CA GLN A 103 2.35 7.44 8.65
C GLN A 103 2.20 8.95 8.44
N THR A 104 2.84 9.47 7.40
CA THR A 104 2.73 10.87 7.00
C THR A 104 1.44 11.04 6.20
N VAL A 105 0.43 11.59 6.87
CA VAL A 105 -0.70 12.19 6.17
C VAL A 105 -0.34 13.65 5.93
N LYS A 106 -0.31 14.05 4.67
CA LYS A 106 -0.08 15.44 4.28
C LYS A 106 -1.44 16.04 3.93
N VAL A 107 -1.85 17.01 4.76
CA VAL A 107 -3.05 17.81 4.55
C VAL A 107 -2.68 19.01 3.69
N ASP A 108 -3.35 19.17 2.54
CA ASP A 108 -3.25 20.33 1.64
C ASP A 108 -1.82 20.66 1.11
N GLY A 109 -0.91 19.68 1.08
CA GLY A 109 0.50 19.85 0.66
C GLY A 109 0.93 18.97 -0.53
N HIS A 110 2.01 19.38 -1.21
CA HIS A 110 2.49 18.77 -2.48
C HIS A 110 3.84 18.05 -2.42
N ALA A 111 4.51 17.95 -1.27
CA ALA A 111 5.82 17.30 -1.19
C ALA A 111 5.90 16.29 -0.03
N GLY A 112 6.01 15.01 -0.38
CA GLY A 112 6.24 13.90 0.54
C GLY A 112 5.52 12.62 0.13
N SER A 113 6.11 11.49 0.49
CA SER A 113 5.55 10.15 0.28
C SER A 113 4.49 9.83 1.36
N GLY A 114 3.43 9.09 1.04
CA GLY A 114 2.40 8.67 2.00
C GLY A 114 0.97 8.92 1.55
N TRP A 115 0.13 9.46 2.43
CA TRP A 115 -1.26 9.81 2.11
C TRP A 115 -1.38 11.30 1.84
N LYS A 116 -1.92 11.68 0.67
CA LYS A 116 -2.30 13.06 0.38
C LYS A 116 -3.79 13.22 0.62
N TYR A 117 -4.13 14.18 1.46
CA TYR A 117 -5.51 14.47 1.80
C TYR A 117 -5.78 15.97 1.62
N THR A 118 -6.90 16.28 0.97
CA THR A 118 -7.35 17.67 0.75
C THR A 118 -8.57 17.94 1.60
N ALA A 119 -8.45 18.77 2.65
CA ALA A 119 -9.53 18.98 3.61
C ALA A 119 -10.74 19.71 2.99
N ALA A 120 -10.51 20.55 1.98
CA ALA A 120 -11.56 21.29 1.31
C ALA A 120 -12.52 20.40 0.49
N SER A 121 -12.01 19.31 -0.09
CA SER A 121 -12.78 18.40 -0.96
C SER A 121 -13.04 17.04 -0.34
N GLY A 122 -12.30 16.66 0.71
CA GLY A 122 -12.27 15.30 1.24
C GLY A 122 -11.53 14.32 0.34
N GLU A 123 -10.82 14.82 -0.68
CA GLU A 123 -10.06 14.00 -1.61
C GLU A 123 -8.90 13.31 -0.89
N LEU A 124 -8.78 12.00 -1.10
CA LEU A 124 -7.72 11.18 -0.53
C LEU A 124 -7.05 10.37 -1.64
N LEU A 125 -5.74 10.56 -1.75
CA LEU A 125 -4.85 9.95 -2.75
C LEU A 125 -3.69 9.25 -2.04
N ALA A 126 -3.21 8.17 -2.62
CA ALA A 126 -1.98 7.51 -2.20
C ALA A 126 -0.82 8.00 -3.09
N ASN A 127 0.32 8.32 -2.47
CA ASN A 127 1.56 8.63 -3.18
C ASN A 127 2.57 7.51 -2.91
N ASP A 128 3.15 6.95 -3.97
CA ASP A 128 4.09 5.82 -3.92
C ASP A 128 5.57 6.23 -3.77
N GLY A 129 5.84 7.53 -3.60
CA GLY A 129 7.17 8.11 -3.43
C GLY A 129 7.75 8.73 -4.70
N ASN A 130 7.16 8.45 -5.87
CA ASN A 130 7.32 9.33 -7.03
C ASN A 130 6.26 10.42 -6.92
N ASP A 131 6.56 11.66 -7.34
CA ASP A 131 5.58 12.78 -7.33
C ASP A 131 4.38 12.57 -8.28
N ASP A 132 4.10 11.33 -8.66
CA ASP A 132 3.00 10.91 -9.49
C ASP A 132 1.79 10.50 -8.62
N PHE A 133 0.81 11.40 -8.55
CA PHE A 133 -0.44 11.19 -7.83
C PHE A 133 -1.52 10.52 -8.71
N THR A 134 -1.18 9.98 -9.90
CA THR A 134 -2.19 9.60 -10.90
C THR A 134 -2.67 8.15 -10.88
N LYS A 135 -2.20 7.31 -9.95
CA LYS A 135 -2.48 5.87 -10.02
C LYS A 135 -3.68 5.36 -9.20
N TYR A 136 -4.13 6.03 -8.13
CA TYR A 136 -5.14 5.48 -7.18
C TYR A 136 -6.10 6.49 -6.53
#